data_AF-A0A2E4AQU0-F1
#
_entry.id   AF-A0A2E4AQU0-F1
#
_cell.length_a   1.000
_cell.length_b   1.000
_cell.length_c   1.000
_cell.angle_alpha   90.00
_cell.angle_beta   90.00
_cell.angle_gamma   90.00
#
_symmetry.space_group_name_H-M   'P 1'
#
loop_
_entity.id
_entity.type
_entity.pdbx_description
1 polymer ?
#
loop_
_entity_poly.entity_id
_entity_poly.type
_entity_poly.pdbx_seq_one_letter_code
_entity_poly.pdbx_strand_id
1 'polypeptide(L)'
;MHLYAISIVSSKSSLIWIGTVFGFITTFLLALLFFLLGFEGYELGMSAFTYSLVLETLLILFLVRKFILDLSSKFVKDIFFVGDLFKFFIPLLFAAFIPAFTMPAVNACLTRLDNPEVSISAVNVGFGIFGAVSFTINGCQSTILSLISNGYNYFKIKSFSYFVGFFTLFLCSLIAWINPINNLIFSGLFSLEGELFESTLIVFRMLSFLPPFLVMEQLYVGIIMNSKSTNPIIYINICRFIVLIITLASGILIFKNFESYGAIVGGSAWSITLFFEAIFAWIFARKIKKPNIKQS
;
A
#
# COMPACT_ATOMS: atom_id res chain seq x y z
N MET A 1 -6.82 7.39 13.62
CA MET A 1 -7.92 6.61 13.00
C MET A 1 -9.31 6.91 13.58
N HIS A 2 -9.51 6.97 14.90
CA HIS A 2 -10.83 7.26 15.50
C HIS A 2 -11.44 8.61 15.05
N LEU A 3 -10.65 9.69 15.05
CA LEU A 3 -11.11 11.02 14.62
C LEU A 3 -11.48 11.05 13.12
N TYR A 4 -10.70 10.35 12.29
CA TYR A 4 -10.99 10.16 10.88
C TYR A 4 -12.31 9.38 10.67
N ALA A 5 -12.56 8.32 11.44
CA ALA A 5 -13.83 7.60 11.37
C ALA A 5 -15.03 8.50 11.70
N ILE A 6 -14.93 9.38 12.70
CA ILE A 6 -15.99 10.34 13.04
C ILE A 6 -16.26 11.31 11.87
N SER A 7 -15.21 11.78 11.19
CA SER A 7 -15.38 12.65 10.01
C SER A 7 -16.05 11.95 8.82
N ILE A 8 -15.80 10.64 8.63
CA ILE A 8 -16.46 9.81 7.61
C ILE A 8 -17.94 9.61 7.95
N VAL A 9 -18.23 9.24 9.20
CA VAL A 9 -19.62 8.98 9.66
C VAL A 9 -20.47 10.26 9.65
N SER A 10 -19.86 11.42 9.90
CA SER A 10 -20.52 12.73 9.79
C SER A 10 -20.66 13.25 8.35
N SER A 11 -20.33 12.43 7.33
CA SER A 11 -20.44 12.75 5.90
C SER A 11 -19.65 13.99 5.46
N LYS A 12 -18.62 14.39 6.22
CA LYS A 12 -17.73 15.53 5.90
C LYS A 12 -16.33 15.03 5.55
N SER A 13 -16.22 14.32 4.43
CA SER A 13 -14.94 13.84 3.90
C SER A 13 -13.96 14.98 3.56
N SER A 14 -14.43 16.21 3.38
CA SER A 14 -13.56 17.39 3.17
C SER A 14 -12.68 17.71 4.38
N LEU A 15 -13.12 17.39 5.61
CA LEU A 15 -12.31 17.60 6.82
C LEU A 15 -11.06 16.72 6.85
N ILE A 16 -11.14 15.54 6.23
CA ILE A 16 -10.01 14.60 6.08
C ILE A 16 -8.95 15.23 5.20
N TRP A 17 -9.36 15.79 4.05
CA TRP A 17 -8.46 16.46 3.11
C TRP A 17 -7.79 17.70 3.71
N ILE A 18 -8.51 18.46 4.54
CA ILE A 18 -7.93 19.61 5.24
C ILE A 18 -6.83 19.13 6.21
N GLY A 19 -7.10 18.06 6.96
CA GLY A 19 -6.10 17.45 7.85
C GLY A 19 -4.86 16.95 7.10
N THR A 20 -5.05 16.16 6.04
CA THR A 20 -3.93 15.58 5.29
C THR A 20 -3.11 16.64 4.53
N VAL A 21 -3.75 17.64 3.92
CA VAL A 21 -3.04 18.74 3.26
C VAL A 21 -2.26 19.57 4.28
N PHE A 22 -2.86 19.86 5.43
CA PHE A 22 -2.16 20.54 6.51
C PHE A 22 -0.95 19.73 6.99
N GLY A 23 -1.13 18.43 7.27
CA GLY A 23 -0.06 17.52 7.66
C GLY A 23 1.07 17.48 6.65
N PHE A 24 0.76 17.45 5.36
CA PHE A 24 1.78 17.49 4.30
C PHE A 24 2.59 18.81 4.33
N ILE A 25 1.90 19.95 4.43
CA ILE A 25 2.53 21.28 4.48
C ILE A 25 3.38 21.42 5.74
N THR A 26 2.88 21.01 6.91
CA THR A 26 3.63 21.06 8.16
C THR A 26 4.85 20.16 8.14
N THR A 27 4.77 18.98 7.52
CA THR A 27 5.93 18.08 7.37
C THR A 27 7.02 18.76 6.55
N PHE A 28 6.66 19.38 5.42
CA PHE A 28 7.63 20.07 4.57
C PHE A 28 8.27 21.28 5.29
N LEU A 29 7.46 22.09 5.97
CA LEU A 29 7.96 23.25 6.73
C LEU A 29 8.87 22.82 7.89
N LEU A 30 8.50 21.77 8.64
CA LEU A 30 9.32 21.24 9.74
C LEU A 30 10.60 20.60 9.23
N ALA A 31 10.56 19.88 8.10
CA ALA A 31 11.76 19.33 7.48
C ALA A 31 12.74 20.43 7.07
N LEU A 32 12.23 21.52 6.48
CA LEU A 32 13.05 22.68 6.09
C LEU A 32 13.60 23.42 7.32
N LEU A 33 12.81 23.54 8.38
CA LEU A 33 13.24 24.15 9.65
C LEU A 33 14.33 23.30 10.32
N PHE A 34 14.16 21.98 10.43
CA PHE A 34 15.17 21.09 11.02
C PHE A 34 16.43 21.00 10.17
N PHE A 35 16.32 21.10 8.84
CA PHE A 35 17.47 21.25 7.96
C PHE A 35 18.27 22.52 8.30
N LEU A 36 17.61 23.66 8.47
CA LEU A 36 18.26 24.92 8.84
C LEU A 36 18.87 24.88 10.25
N LEU A 37 18.34 24.05 11.15
CA LEU A 37 18.89 23.82 12.49
C LEU A 37 20.07 22.84 12.51
N GLY A 38 20.46 22.27 11.36
CA GLY A 38 21.62 21.39 11.25
C GLY A 38 21.34 19.92 11.58
N PHE A 39 20.08 19.48 11.58
CA PHE A 39 19.78 18.04 11.64
C PHE A 39 20.12 17.39 10.30
N GLU A 40 20.83 16.27 10.33
CA GLU A 40 21.24 15.53 9.13
C GLU A 40 20.66 14.11 9.09
N GLY A 41 20.49 13.59 7.88
CA GLY A 41 20.10 12.20 7.63
C GLY A 41 18.76 11.79 8.28
N TYR A 42 18.80 10.69 9.04
CA TYR A 42 17.60 10.04 9.59
C TYR A 42 16.92 10.86 10.69
N GLU A 43 17.66 11.69 11.44
CA GLU A 43 17.13 12.48 12.54
C GLU A 43 16.18 13.58 12.05
N LEU A 44 16.52 14.22 10.93
CA LEU A 44 15.67 15.21 10.27
C LEU A 44 14.33 14.59 9.84
N GLY A 45 14.38 13.44 9.17
CA GLY A 45 13.16 12.78 8.67
C GLY A 45 12.24 12.33 9.81
N MET A 46 12.79 11.69 10.85
CA MET A 46 12.00 11.24 11.99
C MET A 46 11.37 12.39 12.76
N SER A 47 12.15 13.43 13.08
CA SER A 47 11.66 14.58 13.83
C SER A 47 10.56 15.33 13.06
N ALA A 48 10.80 15.66 11.78
CA ALA A 48 9.83 16.35 10.93
C ALA A 48 8.50 15.60 10.85
N PHE A 49 8.55 14.29 10.61
CA PHE A 49 7.36 13.46 10.48
C PHE A 49 6.60 13.35 11.82
N THR A 50 7.31 13.11 12.92
CA THR A 50 6.68 12.90 14.24
C THR A 50 5.97 14.17 14.72
N TYR A 51 6.62 15.33 14.64
CA TYR A 51 6.02 16.60 15.06
C TYR A 51 4.86 17.00 14.15
N SER A 52 4.98 16.78 12.85
CA SER A 52 3.90 17.06 11.89
C SER A 52 2.66 16.22 12.19
N LEU A 53 2.83 14.93 12.47
CA LEU A 53 1.72 14.02 12.75
C LEU A 53 0.97 14.37 14.06
N VAL A 54 1.69 14.87 15.06
CA VAL A 54 1.10 15.42 16.29
C VAL A 54 0.26 16.66 15.98
N LEU A 55 0.78 17.60 15.18
CA LEU A 55 0.06 18.82 14.78
C LEU A 55 -1.20 18.51 13.95
N GLU A 56 -1.10 17.59 13.00
CA GLU A 56 -2.24 17.11 12.21
C GLU A 56 -3.32 16.51 13.12
N THR A 57 -2.92 15.67 14.07
CA THR A 57 -3.85 15.03 15.02
C THR A 57 -4.56 16.07 15.89
N LEU A 58 -3.84 17.08 16.38
CA LEU A 58 -4.42 18.18 17.16
C LEU A 58 -5.41 19.01 16.33
N LEU A 59 -5.10 19.31 15.07
CA LEU A 59 -5.97 20.06 14.19
C LEU A 59 -7.27 19.31 13.91
N ILE A 60 -7.19 18.01 13.61
CA ILE A 60 -8.38 17.19 13.35
C ILE A 60 -9.21 17.06 14.63
N LEU A 61 -8.57 16.87 15.79
CA LEU A 61 -9.27 16.84 17.07
C LEU A 61 -10.05 18.15 17.31
N PHE A 62 -9.43 19.28 17.00
CA PHE A 62 -10.07 20.59 17.10
C PHE A 62 -11.24 20.75 16.13
N LEU A 63 -11.08 20.37 14.86
CA LEU A 63 -12.14 20.45 13.84
C LEU A 63 -13.33 19.53 14.16
N VAL A 64 -13.05 18.34 14.68
CA VAL A 64 -14.06 17.31 14.95
C VAL A 64 -14.70 17.48 16.34
N ARG A 65 -14.11 18.29 17.24
CA ARG A 65 -14.60 18.54 18.61
C ARG A 65 -16.08 18.90 18.67
N LYS A 66 -16.55 19.77 17.76
CA LYS A 66 -17.97 20.17 17.74
C LYS A 66 -18.89 19.01 17.38
N PHE A 67 -18.47 18.15 16.44
CA PHE A 67 -19.25 16.97 16.04
C PHE A 67 -19.27 15.91 17.12
N ILE A 68 -18.16 15.73 17.87
CA ILE A 68 -18.12 14.80 19.02
C ILE A 68 -19.17 15.18 20.08
N LEU A 69 -19.39 16.49 20.28
CA LEU A 69 -20.35 17.00 21.26
C LEU A 69 -21.80 17.00 20.74
N ASP A 70 -21.99 17.18 19.42
CA ASP A 70 -23.30 17.15 18.76
C ASP A 70 -23.77 15.74 18.37
N LEU A 71 -22.95 14.71 18.60
CA LEU A 71 -23.33 13.31 18.44
C LEU A 71 -24.34 12.93 19.54
N SER A 72 -25.58 13.39 19.36
CA SER A 72 -26.80 12.79 19.89
C SER A 72 -26.93 11.40 19.27
N SER A 73 -26.05 10.49 19.65
CA SER A 73 -26.11 9.11 19.19
C SER A 73 -27.28 8.44 19.91
N LYS A 74 -28.40 8.26 19.20
CA LYS A 74 -29.31 7.17 19.51
C LYS A 74 -28.48 5.88 19.42
N PHE A 75 -28.07 5.33 20.56
CA PHE A 75 -27.53 3.98 20.64
C PHE A 75 -28.62 3.02 20.16
N VAL A 76 -28.60 2.64 18.88
CA VAL A 76 -29.61 1.71 18.32
C VAL A 76 -29.36 0.29 18.81
N LYS A 77 -28.11 -0.05 19.17
CA LYS A 77 -27.73 -1.32 19.82
C LYS A 77 -26.54 -1.09 20.73
N ASP A 78 -26.70 -1.41 22.00
CA ASP A 78 -25.57 -1.59 22.91
C ASP A 78 -24.81 -2.84 22.50
N ILE A 79 -23.51 -2.69 22.25
CA ILE A 79 -22.60 -3.82 22.14
C ILE A 79 -22.43 -4.32 23.58
N PHE A 80 -23.25 -5.30 23.98
CA PHE A 80 -23.34 -5.76 25.37
C PHE A 80 -22.08 -6.50 25.86
N PHE A 81 -21.25 -7.05 24.97
CA PHE A 81 -20.08 -7.84 25.35
C PHE A 81 -18.85 -7.58 24.47
N VAL A 82 -17.70 -7.36 25.12
CA VAL A 82 -16.38 -7.25 24.48
C VAL A 82 -16.03 -8.53 23.68
N GLY A 83 -16.59 -9.68 24.07
CA GLY A 83 -16.40 -10.96 23.38
C GLY A 83 -16.93 -11.00 21.94
N ASP A 84 -18.04 -10.32 21.65
CA ASP A 84 -18.60 -10.26 20.29
C ASP A 84 -17.74 -9.38 19.37
N LEU A 85 -17.08 -8.36 19.95
CA LEU A 85 -16.06 -7.57 19.24
C LEU A 85 -14.89 -8.47 18.84
N PHE A 86 -14.37 -9.33 19.73
CA PHE A 86 -13.28 -10.24 19.38
C PHE A 86 -13.64 -11.17 18.21
N LYS A 87 -14.87 -11.71 18.16
CA LYS A 87 -15.31 -12.57 17.05
C LYS A 87 -15.33 -11.84 15.70
N PHE A 88 -15.60 -10.54 15.71
CA PHE A 88 -15.56 -9.68 14.52
C PHE A 88 -14.13 -9.21 14.16
N PHE A 89 -13.33 -8.86 15.17
CA PHE A 89 -12.00 -8.28 15.01
C PHE A 89 -10.92 -9.32 14.69
N ILE A 90 -11.01 -10.55 15.20
CA ILE A 90 -9.99 -11.59 14.98
C ILE A 90 -9.77 -11.87 13.47
N PRO A 91 -10.82 -12.15 12.66
CA PRO A 91 -10.65 -12.37 11.21
C PRO A 91 -10.06 -11.15 10.49
N LEU A 92 -10.44 -9.94 10.93
CA LEU A 92 -9.98 -8.69 10.35
C LEU A 92 -8.51 -8.41 10.70
N LEU A 93 -8.10 -8.72 11.94
CA LEU A 93 -6.72 -8.64 12.40
C LEU A 93 -5.82 -9.54 11.55
N PHE A 94 -6.20 -10.80 11.34
CA PHE A 94 -5.42 -11.72 10.50
C PHE A 94 -5.35 -11.24 9.03
N ALA A 95 -6.45 -10.70 8.49
CA ALA A 95 -6.47 -10.17 7.13
C ALA A 95 -5.53 -8.96 6.95
N ALA A 96 -5.33 -8.13 7.98
CA ALA A 96 -4.43 -6.97 7.92
C ALA A 96 -2.98 -7.32 8.37
N PHE A 97 -2.82 -8.27 9.28
CA PHE A 97 -1.53 -8.63 9.87
C PHE A 97 -0.61 -9.34 8.87
N ILE A 98 -1.13 -10.28 8.09
CA ILE A 98 -0.32 -11.05 7.14
C ILE A 98 0.35 -10.13 6.08
N PRO A 99 -0.35 -9.17 5.44
CA PRO A 99 0.32 -8.20 4.56
C PRO A 99 1.33 -7.33 5.28
N ALA A 100 1.04 -6.90 6.51
CA ALA A 100 1.96 -6.06 7.29
C ALA A 100 3.26 -6.80 7.63
N PHE A 101 3.21 -8.13 7.76
CA PHE A 101 4.38 -8.95 8.06
C PHE A 101 5.30 -9.21 6.86
N THR A 102 4.85 -8.90 5.63
CA THR A 102 5.65 -9.09 4.40
C THR A 102 6.97 -8.33 4.44
N MET A 103 6.94 -7.03 4.78
CA MET A 103 8.15 -6.20 4.79
C MET A 103 9.16 -6.62 5.88
N PRO A 104 8.73 -6.88 7.14
CA PRO A 104 9.60 -7.51 8.15
C PRO A 104 10.19 -8.85 7.72
N ALA A 105 9.41 -9.72 7.09
CA ALA A 105 9.89 -11.03 6.63
C ALA A 105 10.96 -10.90 5.53
N VAL A 106 10.75 -10.01 4.56
CA VAL A 106 11.76 -9.71 3.53
C VAL A 106 13.02 -9.16 4.18
N ASN A 107 12.91 -8.15 5.04
CA ASN A 107 14.07 -7.55 5.70
C ASN A 107 14.83 -8.56 6.59
N ALA A 108 14.13 -9.46 7.29
CA ALA A 108 14.76 -10.51 8.09
C ALA A 108 15.58 -11.51 7.25
N CYS A 109 15.23 -11.70 5.97
CA CYS A 109 16.04 -12.46 5.03
C CYS A 109 17.21 -11.63 4.50
N LEU A 110 16.98 -10.37 4.11
CA LEU A 110 18.00 -9.49 3.56
C LEU A 110 19.12 -9.16 4.56
N THR A 111 18.83 -9.13 5.87
CA THR A 111 19.83 -8.92 6.92
C THR A 111 20.86 -10.05 7.04
N ARG A 112 20.56 -11.23 6.50
CA ARG A 112 21.43 -12.42 6.56
C ARG A 112 22.29 -12.59 5.29
N LEU A 113 22.22 -11.63 4.38
CA LEU A 113 22.98 -11.64 3.13
C LEU A 113 24.35 -10.95 3.32
N ASP A 114 25.22 -11.05 2.33
CA ASP A 114 26.61 -10.58 2.42
C ASP A 114 26.70 -9.04 2.52
N ASN A 115 25.79 -8.32 1.82
CA ASN A 115 25.67 -6.86 1.88
C ASN A 115 24.26 -6.43 2.35
N PRO A 116 23.95 -6.53 3.66
CA PRO A 116 22.63 -6.20 4.22
C PRO A 116 22.21 -4.76 3.97
N GLU A 117 23.11 -3.80 4.17
CA GLU A 117 22.79 -2.37 4.11
C GLU A 117 22.32 -1.96 2.71
N VAL A 118 23.08 -2.35 1.68
CA VAL A 118 22.74 -2.10 0.27
C VAL A 118 21.46 -2.84 -0.11
N SER A 119 21.31 -4.11 0.30
CA SER A 119 20.15 -4.93 -0.05
C SER A 119 18.84 -4.38 0.54
N ILE A 120 18.84 -4.05 1.83
CA ILE A 120 17.67 -3.51 2.54
C ILE A 120 17.33 -2.13 1.99
N SER A 121 18.34 -1.28 1.79
CA SER A 121 18.12 0.08 1.28
C SER A 121 17.59 0.05 -0.15
N ALA A 122 18.18 -0.75 -1.04
CA ALA A 122 17.72 -0.88 -2.42
C ALA A 122 16.27 -1.36 -2.53
N VAL A 123 15.90 -2.37 -1.73
CA VAL A 123 14.53 -2.91 -1.73
C VAL A 123 13.53 -1.89 -1.17
N ASN A 124 13.87 -1.23 -0.06
CA ASN A 124 12.99 -0.23 0.55
C ASN A 124 12.81 1.01 -0.34
N VAL A 125 13.90 1.53 -0.90
CA VAL A 125 13.86 2.70 -1.78
C VAL A 125 13.16 2.34 -3.10
N GLY A 126 13.47 1.20 -3.71
CA GLY A 126 12.85 0.74 -4.94
C GLY A 126 11.35 0.52 -4.79
N PHE A 127 10.93 -0.12 -3.69
CA PHE A 127 9.51 -0.28 -3.35
C PHE A 127 8.83 1.05 -3.02
N GLY A 128 9.52 1.96 -2.31
CA GLY A 128 9.02 3.30 -2.00
C GLY A 128 8.75 4.15 -3.24
N ILE A 129 9.69 4.19 -4.19
CA ILE A 129 9.54 4.87 -5.47
C ILE A 129 8.38 4.24 -6.27
N PHE A 130 8.32 2.91 -6.33
CA PHE A 130 7.21 2.21 -6.97
C PHE A 130 5.86 2.55 -6.34
N GLY A 131 5.79 2.61 -5.01
CA GLY A 131 4.58 2.97 -4.25
C GLY A 131 4.14 4.41 -4.51
N ALA A 132 5.08 5.35 -4.67
CA ALA A 132 4.78 6.73 -5.01
C ALA A 132 4.15 6.86 -6.41
N VAL A 133 4.67 6.12 -7.40
CA VAL A 133 4.10 6.10 -8.76
C VAL A 133 2.76 5.37 -8.79
N SER A 134 2.63 4.29 -8.00
CA SER A 134 1.43 3.43 -7.97
C SER A 134 0.33 3.92 -7.03
N PHE A 135 0.44 5.14 -6.48
CA PHE A 135 -0.54 5.68 -5.53
C PHE A 135 -1.98 5.69 -6.09
N THR A 136 -2.12 5.89 -7.41
CA THR A 136 -3.41 5.89 -8.12
C THR A 136 -4.16 4.57 -7.99
N ILE A 137 -3.44 3.46 -7.80
CA ILE A 137 -4.00 2.12 -7.65
C ILE A 137 -4.51 1.89 -6.23
N ASN A 138 -3.85 2.44 -5.21
CA ASN A 138 -4.22 2.23 -3.80
C ASN A 138 -5.65 2.70 -3.47
N GLY A 139 -6.15 3.72 -4.16
CA GLY A 139 -7.53 4.22 -4.00
C GLY A 139 -8.60 3.42 -4.77
N CYS A 140 -8.19 2.54 -5.69
CA CYS A 140 -9.12 1.83 -6.57
C CYS A 140 -10.05 0.90 -5.80
N GLN A 141 -9.57 0.21 -4.75
CA GLN A 141 -10.38 -0.74 -3.98
C GLN A 141 -11.67 -0.11 -3.42
N SER A 142 -11.51 0.98 -2.66
CA SER A 142 -12.61 1.66 -1.97
C SER A 142 -13.56 2.29 -2.98
N THR A 143 -13.02 2.83 -4.07
CA THR A 143 -13.80 3.42 -5.16
C THR A 143 -14.62 2.35 -5.88
N ILE A 144 -14.02 1.21 -6.22
CA ILE A 144 -14.67 0.07 -6.88
C ILE A 144 -15.77 -0.49 -5.98
N LEU A 145 -15.48 -0.71 -4.69
CA LEU A 145 -16.46 -1.16 -3.71
C LEU A 145 -17.67 -0.22 -3.63
N SER A 146 -17.43 1.09 -3.55
CA SER A 146 -18.49 2.11 -3.52
C SER A 146 -19.34 2.10 -4.79
N LEU A 147 -18.71 2.07 -5.97
CA LEU A 147 -19.43 2.07 -7.26
C LEU A 147 -20.25 0.79 -7.45
N ILE A 148 -19.71 -0.37 -7.06
CA ILE A 148 -20.44 -1.64 -7.11
C ILE A 148 -21.64 -1.60 -6.15
N SER A 149 -21.46 -1.11 -4.93
CA SER A 149 -22.53 -1.00 -3.93
C SER A 149 -23.65 -0.07 -4.39
N ASN A 150 -23.32 0.98 -5.14
CA ASN A 150 -24.27 1.92 -5.75
C ASN A 150 -24.92 1.40 -7.06
N GLY A 151 -24.64 0.17 -7.48
CA GLY A 151 -25.29 -0.46 -8.63
C GLY A 151 -24.77 -0.05 -10.02
N TYR A 152 -23.61 0.60 -10.09
CA TYR A 152 -22.98 0.95 -11.37
C TYR A 152 -22.56 -0.30 -12.17
N ASN A 153 -22.47 -0.16 -13.49
CA ASN A 153 -22.15 -1.28 -14.39
C ASN A 153 -20.72 -1.78 -14.19
N TYR A 154 -20.59 -3.06 -13.82
CA TYR A 154 -19.32 -3.77 -13.63
C TYR A 154 -18.33 -3.63 -14.79
N PHE A 155 -18.78 -3.70 -16.05
CA PHE A 155 -17.87 -3.64 -17.20
C PHE A 155 -17.22 -2.27 -17.36
N LYS A 156 -17.95 -1.19 -17.06
CA LYS A 156 -17.41 0.18 -17.08
C LYS A 156 -16.39 0.38 -15.98
N ILE A 157 -16.70 -0.09 -14.76
CA ILE A 157 -15.77 -0.07 -13.63
C ILE A 157 -14.50 -0.84 -13.99
N LYS A 158 -14.63 -2.07 -14.49
CA LYS A 158 -13.50 -2.90 -14.92
C LYS A 158 -12.63 -2.21 -15.97
N SER A 159 -13.25 -1.66 -17.02
CA SER A 159 -12.52 -0.98 -18.09
C SER A 159 -11.74 0.23 -17.56
N PHE A 160 -12.36 1.03 -16.70
CA PHE A 160 -11.71 2.19 -16.09
C PHE A 160 -10.57 1.77 -15.15
N SER A 161 -10.78 0.75 -14.31
CA SER A 161 -9.75 0.20 -13.45
C SER A 161 -8.52 -0.24 -14.26
N TYR A 162 -8.71 -1.06 -15.31
CA TYR A 162 -7.58 -1.47 -16.15
C TYR A 162 -6.90 -0.31 -16.89
N PHE A 163 -7.65 0.72 -17.31
CA PHE A 163 -7.05 1.93 -17.85
C PHE A 163 -6.07 2.57 -16.87
N VAL A 164 -6.45 2.71 -15.59
CA VAL A 164 -5.53 3.22 -14.54
C VAL A 164 -4.31 2.30 -14.38
N GLY A 165 -4.51 0.98 -14.42
CA GLY A 165 -3.41 0.01 -14.31
C GLY A 165 -2.42 0.08 -15.47
N PHE A 166 -2.90 0.15 -16.71
CA PHE A 166 -2.06 0.28 -17.89
C PHE A 166 -1.40 1.66 -18.00
N PHE A 167 -2.08 2.72 -17.58
CA PHE A 167 -1.48 4.05 -17.50
C PHE A 167 -0.32 4.08 -16.49
N THR A 168 -0.51 3.44 -15.33
CA THR A 168 0.54 3.34 -14.31
C THR A 168 1.68 2.44 -14.77
N LEU A 169 1.39 1.34 -15.48
CA LEU A 169 2.41 0.51 -16.14
C LEU A 169 3.25 1.34 -17.11
N PHE A 170 2.62 2.18 -17.93
CA PHE A 170 3.32 3.05 -18.86
C PHE A 170 4.27 4.00 -18.13
N LEU A 171 3.81 4.67 -17.07
CA LEU A 171 4.64 5.55 -16.23
C LEU A 171 5.82 4.79 -15.60
N CYS A 172 5.56 3.64 -14.96
CA CYS A 172 6.61 2.81 -14.37
C CYS A 172 7.61 2.34 -15.43
N SER A 173 7.17 1.98 -16.64
CA SER A 173 8.04 1.56 -17.73
C SER A 173 8.94 2.69 -18.23
N LEU A 174 8.40 3.91 -18.37
CA LEU A 174 9.21 5.09 -18.70
C LEU A 174 10.31 5.29 -17.66
N ILE A 175 9.98 5.22 -16.37
CA ILE A 175 10.94 5.38 -15.28
C ILE A 175 11.96 4.24 -15.22
N ALA A 176 11.55 3.00 -15.52
CA ALA A 176 12.41 1.82 -15.39
C ALA A 176 13.45 1.67 -16.52
N TRP A 177 13.08 2.07 -17.74
CA TRP A 177 13.84 1.75 -18.95
C TRP A 177 14.46 2.94 -19.67
N ILE A 178 14.00 4.17 -19.42
CA ILE A 178 14.55 5.36 -20.06
C ILE A 178 15.66 5.94 -19.18
N ASN A 179 16.92 5.79 -19.62
CA ASN A 179 18.12 6.25 -18.89
C ASN A 179 18.10 7.72 -18.43
N PRO A 180 17.67 8.72 -19.23
CA PRO A 180 17.61 10.08 -18.69
C PRO A 180 16.56 10.21 -17.57
N ILE A 181 15.47 9.45 -17.60
CA ILE A 181 14.42 9.52 -16.58
C ILE A 181 14.83 8.77 -15.31
N ASN A 182 15.43 7.58 -15.45
CA ASN A 182 15.93 6.85 -14.29
C ASN A 182 17.05 7.64 -13.58
N ASN A 183 18.00 8.24 -14.29
CA ASN A 183 19.05 9.03 -13.66
C ASN A 183 18.48 10.27 -12.95
N LEU A 184 17.51 10.96 -13.56
CA LEU A 184 16.86 12.11 -12.91
C LEU A 184 16.16 11.74 -11.61
N ILE A 185 15.49 10.59 -11.56
CA ILE A 185 14.75 10.17 -10.36
C ILE A 185 15.71 9.57 -9.34
N PHE A 186 16.43 8.51 -9.69
CA PHE A 186 17.23 7.74 -8.74
C PHE A 186 18.50 8.50 -8.31
N SER A 187 19.25 9.08 -9.25
CA SER A 187 20.47 9.86 -8.92
C SER A 187 20.13 11.32 -8.60
N GLY A 188 19.22 11.96 -9.32
CA GLY A 188 18.87 13.37 -9.08
C GLY A 188 18.04 13.60 -7.82
N LEU A 189 16.87 12.98 -7.70
CA LEU A 189 15.96 13.21 -6.56
C LEU A 189 16.38 12.43 -5.31
N PHE A 190 16.80 11.17 -5.49
CA PHE A 190 17.14 10.28 -4.37
C PHE A 190 18.64 10.23 -4.06
N SER A 191 19.50 10.92 -4.84
CA SER A 191 20.96 10.97 -4.62
C SER A 191 21.59 9.57 -4.48
N LEU A 192 21.09 8.59 -5.23
CA LEU A 192 21.62 7.22 -5.21
C LEU A 192 22.88 7.14 -6.08
N GLU A 193 23.90 6.47 -5.55
CA GLU A 193 25.20 6.31 -6.20
C GLU A 193 25.65 4.84 -6.22
N GLY A 194 26.51 4.50 -7.17
CA GLY A 194 27.21 3.20 -7.26
C GLY A 194 26.27 1.98 -7.24
N GLU A 195 26.62 0.99 -6.42
CA GLU A 195 25.87 -0.28 -6.29
C GLU A 195 24.43 -0.09 -5.81
N LEU A 196 24.17 0.96 -5.01
CA LEU A 196 22.83 1.23 -4.50
C LEU A 196 21.89 1.69 -5.63
N PHE A 197 22.40 2.49 -6.57
CA PHE A 197 21.62 2.90 -7.75
C PHE A 197 21.20 1.68 -8.58
N GLU A 198 22.16 0.83 -8.96
CA GLU A 198 21.91 -0.36 -9.79
C GLU A 198 20.96 -1.34 -9.10
N SER A 199 21.20 -1.62 -7.82
CA SER A 199 20.36 -2.50 -7.01
C SER A 199 18.92 -1.97 -6.88
N THR A 200 18.75 -0.68 -6.63
CA THR A 200 17.41 -0.06 -6.53
C THR A 200 16.68 -0.09 -7.88
N LEU A 201 17.40 0.18 -8.97
CA LEU A 201 16.85 0.14 -10.32
C LEU A 201 16.38 -1.27 -10.72
N ILE A 202 17.14 -2.31 -10.34
CA ILE A 202 16.74 -3.71 -10.52
C ILE A 202 15.42 -3.98 -9.80
N VAL A 203 15.31 -3.62 -8.52
CA VAL A 203 14.06 -3.81 -7.74
C VAL A 203 12.90 -3.09 -8.42
N PHE A 204 13.08 -1.83 -8.82
CA PHE A 204 12.04 -1.05 -9.48
C PHE A 204 11.61 -1.66 -10.81
N ARG A 205 12.57 -2.14 -11.64
CA ARG A 205 12.27 -2.85 -12.90
C ARG A 205 11.40 -4.08 -12.65
N MET A 206 11.71 -4.88 -11.62
CA MET A 206 10.92 -6.05 -11.26
C MET A 206 9.50 -5.68 -10.80
N LEU A 207 9.31 -4.55 -10.13
CA LEU A 207 7.98 -4.09 -9.72
C LEU A 207 7.19 -3.43 -10.85
N SER A 208 7.90 -2.83 -11.83
CA SER A 208 7.30 -1.97 -12.84
C SER A 208 6.19 -2.60 -13.68
N PHE A 209 6.20 -3.93 -13.87
CA PHE A 209 5.19 -4.65 -14.67
C PHE A 209 3.90 -4.98 -13.91
N LEU A 210 3.90 -4.87 -12.58
CA LEU A 210 2.79 -5.24 -11.71
C LEU A 210 1.52 -4.39 -11.81
N PRO A 211 1.52 -3.10 -12.21
CA PRO A 211 0.34 -2.24 -12.11
C PRO A 211 -0.99 -2.82 -12.62
N PRO A 212 -1.05 -3.51 -13.79
CA PRO A 212 -2.30 -4.13 -14.24
C PRO A 212 -2.80 -5.26 -13.33
N PHE A 213 -1.88 -6.00 -12.70
CA PHE A 213 -2.18 -7.07 -11.75
C PHE A 213 -2.61 -6.50 -10.39
N LEU A 214 -1.99 -5.42 -9.94
CA LEU A 214 -2.41 -4.73 -8.71
C LEU A 214 -3.84 -4.20 -8.86
N VAL A 215 -4.16 -3.55 -9.98
CA VAL A 215 -5.54 -3.12 -10.25
C VAL A 215 -6.51 -4.29 -10.29
N MET A 216 -6.10 -5.41 -10.90
CA MET A 216 -6.89 -6.63 -10.96
C MET A 216 -7.18 -7.17 -9.55
N GLU A 217 -6.18 -7.22 -8.69
CA GLU A 217 -6.31 -7.55 -7.27
C GLU A 217 -7.32 -6.63 -6.58
N GLN A 218 -7.13 -5.31 -6.66
CA GLN A 218 -8.00 -4.32 -6.02
C GLN A 218 -9.46 -4.46 -6.47
N LEU A 219 -9.67 -4.74 -7.75
CA LEU A 219 -11.01 -4.96 -8.31
C LEU A 219 -11.66 -6.23 -7.73
N TYR A 220 -10.93 -7.34 -7.68
CA TYR A 220 -11.48 -8.61 -7.21
C TYR A 220 -11.66 -8.65 -5.69
N VAL A 221 -10.74 -8.07 -4.93
CA VAL A 221 -10.93 -7.92 -3.47
C VAL A 221 -12.08 -6.97 -3.17
N GLY A 222 -12.25 -5.88 -3.94
CA GLY A 222 -13.43 -5.02 -3.83
C GLY A 222 -14.76 -5.77 -4.05
N ILE A 223 -14.81 -6.71 -5.01
CA ILE A 223 -15.98 -7.58 -5.23
C ILE A 223 -16.20 -8.54 -4.05
N ILE A 224 -15.13 -9.16 -3.54
CA ILE A 224 -15.19 -10.05 -2.38
C ILE A 224 -15.74 -9.29 -1.17
N MET A 225 -15.25 -8.08 -0.90
CA MET A 225 -15.74 -7.22 0.17
C MET A 225 -17.23 -6.87 0.01
N ASN A 226 -17.67 -6.57 -1.22
CA ASN A 226 -19.08 -6.30 -1.49
C ASN A 226 -20.00 -7.51 -1.21
N SER A 227 -19.47 -8.74 -1.32
CA SER A 227 -20.21 -9.97 -1.01
C SER A 227 -20.41 -10.22 0.48
N LYS A 228 -19.82 -9.38 1.36
CA LYS A 228 -19.81 -9.52 2.82
C LYS A 228 -19.17 -10.82 3.34
N SER A 229 -18.50 -11.58 2.48
CA SER A 229 -17.70 -12.75 2.87
C SER A 229 -16.23 -12.35 2.93
N THR A 230 -15.65 -12.33 4.14
CA THR A 230 -14.23 -11.98 4.35
C THR A 230 -13.31 -13.21 4.34
N ASN A 231 -13.86 -14.42 4.44
CA ASN A 231 -13.08 -15.67 4.44
C ASN A 231 -12.15 -15.81 3.21
N PRO A 232 -12.58 -15.48 1.97
CA PRO A 232 -11.71 -15.55 0.81
C PRO A 232 -10.47 -14.65 0.92
N ILE A 233 -10.60 -13.48 1.55
CA ILE A 233 -9.50 -12.54 1.76
C ILE A 233 -8.43 -13.16 2.67
N ILE A 234 -8.83 -13.89 3.70
CA ILE A 234 -7.91 -14.60 4.60
C ILE A 234 -7.13 -15.67 3.83
N TYR A 235 -7.80 -16.47 3.00
CA TYR A 235 -7.12 -17.49 2.19
C TYR A 235 -6.14 -16.89 1.18
N ILE A 236 -6.50 -15.79 0.52
CA ILE A 236 -5.61 -15.06 -0.40
C ILE A 236 -4.34 -14.63 0.34
N ASN A 237 -4.49 -14.00 1.51
CA ASN A 237 -3.37 -13.55 2.32
C ASN A 237 -2.44 -14.70 2.76
N ILE A 238 -3.00 -15.84 3.17
CA ILE A 238 -2.23 -17.03 3.54
C ILE A 238 -1.46 -17.57 2.32
N CYS A 239 -2.12 -17.76 1.18
CA CYS A 239 -1.48 -18.25 -0.04
C CYS A 239 -0.35 -17.30 -0.50
N ARG A 240 -0.59 -15.99 -0.45
CA ARG A 240 0.41 -14.96 -0.74
C ARG A 240 1.63 -15.10 0.17
N PHE A 241 1.42 -15.27 1.48
CA PHE A 241 2.51 -15.41 2.45
C PHE A 241 3.34 -16.68 2.22
N ILE A 242 2.70 -17.78 1.84
CA ILE A 242 3.40 -19.01 1.44
C ILE A 242 4.26 -18.76 0.19
N VAL A 243 3.73 -18.09 -0.83
CA VAL A 243 4.50 -17.70 -2.03
C VAL A 243 5.70 -16.83 -1.67
N LEU A 244 5.53 -15.89 -0.73
CA LEU A 244 6.62 -15.05 -0.23
C LEU A 244 7.75 -15.88 0.40
N ILE A 245 7.42 -16.83 1.29
CA ILE A 245 8.43 -17.69 1.92
C ILE A 245 9.14 -18.54 0.87
N ILE A 246 8.41 -19.13 -0.07
CA ILE A 246 8.97 -19.97 -1.14
C ILE A 246 9.90 -19.16 -2.03
N THR A 247 9.51 -17.94 -2.41
CA THR A 247 10.31 -17.07 -3.29
C THR A 247 11.56 -16.53 -2.61
N LEU A 248 11.49 -16.19 -1.32
CA LEU A 248 12.68 -15.84 -0.53
C LEU A 248 13.64 -17.03 -0.42
N ALA A 249 13.13 -18.22 -0.07
CA ALA A 249 13.95 -19.41 0.07
C ALA A 249 14.61 -19.84 -1.24
N SER A 250 13.85 -19.88 -2.35
CA SER A 250 14.39 -20.24 -3.66
C SER A 250 15.31 -19.14 -4.22
N GLY A 251 14.98 -17.86 -4.00
CA GLY A 251 15.77 -16.73 -4.45
C GLY A 251 17.17 -16.75 -3.86
N ILE A 252 17.31 -17.01 -2.56
CA ILE A 252 18.62 -17.10 -1.89
C ILE A 252 19.48 -18.22 -2.50
N LEU A 253 18.87 -19.36 -2.86
CA LEU A 253 19.60 -20.50 -3.42
C LEU A 253 20.01 -20.26 -4.89
N ILE A 254 19.14 -19.64 -5.69
CA ILE A 254 19.33 -19.47 -7.13
C ILE A 254 20.27 -18.30 -7.44
N PHE A 255 20.12 -17.18 -6.73
CA PHE A 255 20.78 -15.93 -7.09
C PHE A 255 22.09 -15.67 -6.33
N LYS A 256 22.54 -16.58 -5.48
CA LYS A 256 23.75 -16.40 -4.64
C LYS A 256 25.01 -15.95 -5.40
N ASN A 257 25.12 -16.29 -6.68
CA ASN A 257 26.29 -15.97 -7.51
C ASN A 257 26.21 -14.61 -8.22
N PHE A 258 25.14 -13.84 -8.05
CA PHE A 258 24.97 -12.53 -8.69
C PHE A 258 25.47 -11.39 -7.77
N GLU A 259 26.10 -10.37 -8.33
CA GLU A 259 26.64 -9.23 -7.58
C GLU A 259 25.55 -8.48 -6.78
N SER A 260 24.35 -8.30 -7.34
CA SER A 260 23.21 -7.66 -6.67
C SER A 260 22.17 -8.66 -6.14
N TYR A 261 22.60 -9.82 -5.62
CA TYR A 261 21.65 -10.88 -5.30
C TYR A 261 20.60 -10.49 -4.26
N GLY A 262 20.94 -9.69 -3.25
CA GLY A 262 19.96 -9.28 -2.23
C GLY A 262 18.83 -8.41 -2.79
N ALA A 263 19.15 -7.52 -3.73
CA ALA A 263 18.16 -6.73 -4.45
C ALA A 263 17.26 -7.60 -5.33
N ILE A 264 17.84 -8.58 -6.04
CA ILE A 264 17.09 -9.53 -6.87
C ILE A 264 16.17 -10.40 -6.00
N VAL A 265 16.66 -10.90 -4.86
CA VAL A 265 15.86 -11.70 -3.92
C VAL A 265 14.70 -10.90 -3.35
N GLY A 266 14.94 -9.68 -2.86
CA GLY A 266 13.87 -8.85 -2.32
C GLY A 266 12.87 -8.37 -3.40
N GLY A 267 13.36 -7.94 -4.56
CA GLY A 267 12.55 -7.51 -5.69
C GLY A 267 11.71 -8.65 -6.30
N SER A 268 12.28 -9.84 -6.45
CA SER A 268 11.55 -11.05 -6.88
C SER A 268 10.51 -11.47 -5.86
N ALA A 269 10.85 -11.48 -4.57
CA ALA A 269 9.89 -11.79 -3.51
C ALA A 269 8.68 -10.86 -3.59
N TRP A 270 8.88 -9.54 -3.60
CA TRP A 270 7.77 -8.59 -3.72
C TRP A 270 6.96 -8.76 -5.01
N SER A 271 7.63 -8.84 -6.15
CA SER A 271 6.93 -8.90 -7.44
C SER A 271 6.14 -10.18 -7.64
N ILE A 272 6.75 -11.34 -7.36
CA ILE A 272 6.08 -12.63 -7.50
C ILE A 272 4.94 -12.75 -6.50
N THR A 273 5.15 -12.32 -5.24
CA THR A 273 4.12 -12.35 -4.20
C THR A 273 2.89 -11.52 -4.59
N LEU A 274 3.07 -10.28 -5.04
CA LEU A 274 1.97 -9.40 -5.45
C LEU A 274 1.27 -9.90 -6.73
N PHE A 275 2.04 -10.47 -7.66
CA PHE A 275 1.48 -11.09 -8.87
C PHE A 275 0.58 -12.28 -8.54
N PHE A 276 1.04 -13.20 -7.68
CA PHE A 276 0.23 -14.34 -7.26
C PHE A 276 -0.96 -13.94 -6.39
N GLU A 277 -0.83 -12.89 -5.57
CA GLU A 277 -1.96 -12.32 -4.84
C GLU A 277 -3.09 -11.90 -5.80
N ALA A 278 -2.76 -11.21 -6.90
CA ALA A 278 -3.74 -10.84 -7.91
C ALA A 278 -4.41 -12.06 -8.56
N ILE A 279 -3.64 -13.13 -8.82
CA ILE A 279 -4.16 -14.39 -9.36
C ILE A 279 -5.12 -15.05 -8.36
N PHE A 280 -4.73 -15.14 -7.08
CA PHE A 280 -5.58 -15.74 -6.05
C PHE A 280 -6.85 -14.92 -5.85
N ALA A 281 -6.76 -13.59 -5.77
CA ALA A 281 -7.92 -12.71 -5.68
C ALA A 281 -8.91 -12.97 -6.81
N TRP A 282 -8.40 -13.12 -8.03
CA TRP A 282 -9.21 -13.45 -9.19
C TRP A 282 -9.83 -14.87 -9.14
N ILE A 283 -9.08 -15.90 -8.73
CA ILE A 283 -9.58 -17.28 -8.58
C ILE A 283 -10.71 -17.35 -7.54
N PHE A 284 -10.51 -16.72 -6.38
CA PHE A 284 -11.50 -16.72 -5.31
C PHE A 284 -12.74 -15.88 -5.66
N ALA A 285 -12.55 -14.72 -6.30
CA ALA A 285 -13.67 -13.88 -6.74
C ALA A 285 -14.52 -14.53 -7.84
N ARG A 286 -13.96 -15.42 -8.68
CA ARG A 286 -14.76 -16.16 -9.69
C ARG A 286 -15.84 -17.04 -9.08
N LYS A 287 -15.68 -17.48 -7.82
CA LYS A 287 -16.68 -18.30 -7.11
C LYS A 287 -17.84 -17.47 -6.56
N ILE A 288 -17.75 -16.13 -6.61
CA ILE A 288 -18.75 -15.21 -6.10
C ILE A 288 -19.62 -14.72 -7.27
N LYS A 289 -20.95 -14.71 -7.07
CA LYS A 289 -21.91 -14.22 -8.07
C LYS A 289 -21.63 -12.75 -8.35
N LYS A 290 -21.21 -12.43 -9.58
CA LYS A 290 -20.88 -11.05 -9.95
C LYS A 290 -22.12 -10.14 -9.82
N PRO A 291 -22.01 -8.97 -9.17
CA PRO A 291 -23.14 -8.06 -9.01
C PRO A 291 -23.63 -7.56 -10.38
N ASN A 292 -24.93 -7.68 -10.61
CA ASN A 292 -25.69 -7.25 -11.79
C ASN A 292 -25.18 -7.75 -13.15
N ILE A 293 -25.45 -9.02 -13.46
CA ILE A 293 -25.72 -9.44 -14.84
C ILE A 293 -27.19 -9.12 -15.11
N LYS A 294 -27.52 -7.86 -15.40
CA LYS A 294 -28.76 -7.60 -16.16
C LYS A 294 -28.43 -7.96 -17.61
N GLN A 295 -28.83 -9.16 -18.01
CA GLN A 295 -29.02 -9.48 -19.42
C GLN A 295 -30.06 -8.47 -19.93
N SER A 296 -29.61 -7.51 -20.71
CA SER A 296 -30.48 -6.79 -21.66
C SER A 296 -30.75 -7.70 -22.84
#